data_AF-A0A2N6GKC5-F1
#
_entry.id   AF-A0A2N6GKC5-F1
#
_cell.length_a   1.000
_cell.length_b   1.000
_cell.length_c   1.000
_cell.angle_alpha   90.00
_cell.angle_beta   90.00
_cell.angle_gamma   90.00
#
_symmetry.space_group_name_H-M   'P 1'
#
loop_
_entity.id
_entity.type
_entity.pdbx_description
1 polymer ?
#
loop_
_entity_poly.entity_id
_entity_poly.type
_entity_poly.pdbx_seq_one_letter_code
_entity_poly.pdbx_strand_id
1 'polypeptide(L)'
;MITLHFPEGINPSVFLNEYWQKKPLLIRNAISDYRCPLTPEELAGLSCDEEVESRIVLEKDGVRPWEARFGPFDDEDFSSLPPSHWTLLVQDVDKHLDEVAELLDYFHFLPTWRLD
;
A
#
# COMPACT_ATOMS: atom_id res chain seq x y z
N MET A 1 -16.18 -8.02 -15.41
CA MET A 1 -16.22 -7.35 -14.09
C MET A 1 -15.16 -7.99 -13.24
N ILE A 2 -14.24 -7.17 -12.75
CA ILE A 2 -13.19 -7.57 -11.80
C ILE A 2 -13.87 -7.76 -10.43
N THR A 3 -13.57 -8.85 -9.72
CA THR A 3 -14.23 -9.17 -8.44
C THR A 3 -13.22 -9.81 -7.48
N LEU A 4 -13.28 -9.44 -6.20
CA LEU A 4 -12.53 -10.14 -5.15
C LEU A 4 -13.03 -11.57 -4.97
N HIS A 5 -12.09 -12.50 -4.84
CA HIS A 5 -12.37 -13.88 -4.46
C HIS A 5 -12.53 -13.97 -2.94
N PHE A 6 -13.78 -13.94 -2.48
CA PHE A 6 -14.10 -14.15 -1.07
C PHE A 6 -14.04 -15.65 -0.68
N PRO A 7 -13.80 -15.98 0.60
CA PRO A 7 -13.90 -17.34 1.10
C PRO A 7 -15.31 -17.92 0.90
N GLU A 8 -15.43 -19.26 0.89
CA GLU A 8 -16.72 -19.92 0.76
C GLU A 8 -17.72 -19.42 1.81
N GLY A 9 -18.95 -19.12 1.36
CA GLY A 9 -20.01 -18.57 2.21
C GLY A 9 -19.89 -17.07 2.51
N ILE A 10 -18.81 -16.40 2.09
CA ILE A 10 -18.65 -14.95 2.22
C ILE A 10 -18.86 -14.30 0.85
N ASN A 11 -19.68 -13.26 0.82
CA ASN A 11 -19.85 -12.36 -0.32
C ASN A 11 -19.84 -10.91 0.21
N PRO A 12 -19.88 -9.88 -0.65
CA PRO A 12 -19.86 -8.50 -0.18
C PRO A 12 -20.93 -8.17 0.87
N SER A 13 -22.15 -8.67 0.72
CA SER A 13 -23.23 -8.45 1.69
C SER A 13 -22.95 -9.07 3.06
N VAL A 14 -22.45 -10.32 3.08
CA VAL A 14 -22.04 -11.00 4.32
C VAL A 14 -20.83 -10.30 4.94
N PHE A 15 -19.85 -9.88 4.12
CA PHE A 15 -18.68 -9.12 4.56
C PHE A 15 -19.09 -7.83 5.27
N LEU A 16 -19.97 -7.03 4.65
CA LEU A 16 -20.46 -5.78 5.23
C LEU A 16 -21.27 -6.00 6.53
N ASN A 17 -22.06 -7.06 6.59
CA ASN A 17 -22.89 -7.35 7.76
C ASN A 17 -22.07 -7.94 8.93
N GLU A 18 -21.07 -8.77 8.69
CA GLU A 18 -20.42 -9.52 9.77
C GLU A 18 -19.00 -9.05 10.10
N TYR A 19 -18.29 -8.42 9.16
CA TYR A 19 -16.86 -8.14 9.28
C TYR A 19 -16.51 -6.66 9.21
N TRP A 20 -17.08 -5.92 8.25
CA TRP A 20 -16.78 -4.51 8.05
C TRP A 20 -16.98 -3.70 9.33
N GLN A 21 -15.91 -3.06 9.81
CA GLN A 21 -15.87 -2.31 11.08
C GLN A 21 -16.27 -3.12 12.34
N LYS A 22 -16.19 -4.45 12.29
CA LYS A 22 -16.58 -5.35 13.40
C LYS A 22 -15.44 -6.28 13.84
N LYS A 23 -14.84 -7.01 12.90
CA LYS A 23 -13.77 -7.98 13.19
C LYS A 23 -12.86 -8.18 11.96
N PRO A 24 -11.57 -8.46 12.15
CA PRO A 24 -10.65 -8.71 11.04
C PRO A 24 -11.03 -10.00 10.29
N LEU A 25 -10.72 -10.03 8.99
CA LEU A 25 -10.88 -11.20 8.11
C LEU A 25 -9.64 -11.34 7.23
N LEU A 26 -9.01 -12.51 7.25
CA LEU A 26 -7.96 -12.86 6.30
C LEU A 26 -8.58 -13.55 5.08
N ILE A 27 -8.51 -12.91 3.92
CA ILE A 27 -8.93 -13.49 2.63
C ILE A 27 -7.68 -13.95 1.88
N ARG A 28 -7.47 -15.27 1.81
CA ARG A 28 -6.34 -15.86 1.08
C ARG A 28 -6.63 -15.84 -0.42
N ASN A 29 -5.65 -15.41 -1.22
CA ASN A 29 -5.77 -15.33 -2.68
C ASN A 29 -6.99 -14.50 -3.14
N ALA A 30 -7.23 -13.36 -2.47
CA ALA A 30 -8.36 -12.47 -2.76
C ALA A 30 -8.33 -11.91 -4.18
N ILE A 31 -7.12 -11.64 -4.69
CA ILE A 31 -6.85 -11.22 -6.06
C ILE A 31 -5.94 -12.30 -6.66
N SER A 32 -6.50 -13.16 -7.51
CA SER A 32 -5.74 -14.24 -8.14
C SER A 32 -4.68 -13.67 -9.07
N ASP A 33 -3.50 -14.29 -9.08
CA ASP A 33 -2.39 -13.94 -9.96
C ASP A 33 -1.93 -12.47 -9.91
N TYR A 34 -2.17 -11.80 -8.78
CA TYR A 34 -1.72 -10.42 -8.59
C TYR A 34 -0.20 -10.29 -8.80
N ARG A 35 0.16 -9.27 -9.56
CA ARG A 35 1.52 -8.78 -9.74
C ARG A 35 1.48 -7.28 -9.47
N CYS A 36 2.38 -6.81 -8.62
CA CYS A 36 2.52 -5.38 -8.38
C CYS A 36 2.88 -4.71 -9.71
N PRO A 37 2.16 -3.66 -10.13
CA PRO A 37 2.49 -2.94 -11.37
C PRO A 37 3.80 -2.16 -11.26
N LEU A 38 4.27 -1.93 -10.02
CA LEU A 38 5.49 -1.21 -9.71
C LEU A 38 6.61 -2.13 -9.26
N THR A 39 7.81 -1.81 -9.72
CA THR A 39 9.07 -2.27 -9.16
C THR A 39 9.45 -1.45 -7.91
N PRO A 40 10.31 -1.99 -7.03
CA PRO A 40 10.87 -1.24 -5.90
C PRO A 40 11.58 0.05 -6.34
N GLU A 41 12.28 0.03 -7.47
CA GLU A 41 13.02 1.17 -8.01
C GLU A 41 12.09 2.29 -8.49
N GLU A 42 10.98 1.96 -9.17
CA GLU A 42 9.97 2.94 -9.55
C GLU A 42 9.30 3.58 -8.32
N LEU A 43 9.03 2.79 -7.27
CA LEU A 43 8.47 3.29 -6.02
C LEU A 43 9.43 4.24 -5.30
N ALA A 44 10.73 3.93 -5.29
CA ALA A 44 11.75 4.83 -4.77
C ALA A 44 11.82 6.13 -5.58
N GLY A 45 11.76 6.05 -6.92
CA GLY A 45 11.71 7.22 -7.80
C GLY A 45 10.52 8.14 -7.52
N LEU A 46 9.32 7.59 -7.27
CA LEU A 46 8.14 8.37 -6.89
C LEU A 46 8.36 9.16 -5.59
N SER A 47 9.09 8.59 -4.63
CA SER A 47 9.33 9.23 -3.34
C SER A 47 10.33 10.40 -3.38
N CYS A 48 10.94 10.65 -4.53
CA CYS A 48 11.80 11.81 -4.78
C CYS A 48 11.03 13.05 -5.26
N ASP A 49 9.74 12.91 -5.57
CA ASP A 49 8.89 14.02 -6.01
C ASP A 49 8.44 14.87 -4.80
N GLU A 50 8.56 16.20 -4.90
CA GLU A 50 8.16 17.15 -3.84
C GLU A 50 6.65 17.12 -3.55
N GLU A 51 5.83 16.70 -4.52
CA GLU A 51 4.37 16.59 -4.35
C GLU A 51 3.94 15.26 -3.75
N VAL A 52 4.87 14.32 -3.52
CA VAL A 52 4.58 12.96 -3.06
C VAL A 52 4.97 12.79 -1.59
N GLU A 53 3.96 12.56 -0.75
CA GLU A 53 4.20 12.23 0.65
C GLU A 53 4.81 10.82 0.80
N SER A 54 6.00 10.77 1.38
CA SER A 54 6.73 9.52 1.61
C SER A 54 7.48 9.52 2.94
N ARG A 55 7.76 8.31 3.44
CA ARG A 55 8.57 8.12 4.64
C ARG A 55 9.38 6.83 4.60
N ILE A 56 10.57 6.86 5.17
CA ILE A 56 11.38 5.68 5.47
C ILE A 56 11.33 5.47 6.98
N VAL A 57 10.94 4.27 7.40
CA VAL A 57 10.96 3.85 8.81
C VAL A 57 12.09 2.85 8.99
N LEU A 58 13.05 3.17 9.86
CA LEU A 58 14.16 2.31 10.24
C LEU A 58 13.91 1.76 11.65
N GLU A 59 13.78 0.43 11.79
CA GLU A 59 13.63 -0.20 13.11
C GLU A 59 14.88 0.03 13.98
N LYS A 60 16.05 -0.05 13.35
CA LYS A 60 17.38 0.07 13.96
C LYS A 60 18.36 0.72 12.98
N ASP A 61 19.60 0.93 13.42
CA ASP A 61 20.69 1.50 12.62
C ASP A 61 20.49 2.97 12.17
N GLY A 62 19.40 3.60 12.61
CA GLY A 62 19.21 5.04 12.58
C GLY A 62 19.88 5.77 13.75
N VAL A 63 19.69 7.08 13.82
CA VAL A 63 20.10 7.96 14.94
C VAL A 63 19.49 7.48 16.26
N ARG A 64 18.31 6.86 16.20
CA ARG A 64 17.64 6.18 17.31
C ARG A 64 16.82 4.99 16.77
N PRO A 65 16.50 3.98 17.60
CA PRO A 65 15.56 2.92 17.22
C PRO A 65 14.22 3.51 16.78
N TRP A 66 13.59 2.91 15.77
CA TRP A 66 12.34 3.39 15.17
C TRP A 66 12.42 4.85 14.68
N GLU A 67 13.48 5.16 13.93
CA GLU A 67 13.62 6.46 13.27
C GLU A 67 12.67 6.52 12.06
N ALA A 68 11.97 7.65 11.91
CA ALA A 68 11.22 7.97 10.70
C ALA A 68 11.89 9.16 10.01
N ARG A 69 12.23 8.99 8.74
CA ARG A 69 12.67 10.04 7.82
C ARG A 69 11.52 10.34 6.86
N PHE A 70 11.34 11.60 6.50
CA PHE A 70 10.25 12.06 5.65
C PHE A 70 10.84 12.64 4.37
N GLY A 71 10.21 12.32 3.24
CA GLY A 71 10.65 12.79 1.94
C GLY A 71 10.39 14.29 1.70
N PRO A 72 10.65 14.78 0.47
CA PRO A 72 11.16 13.99 -0.66
C PRO A 72 12.57 13.46 -0.40
N PHE A 73 12.89 12.31 -0.97
CA PHE A 73 14.21 11.67 -0.85
C PHE A 73 15.07 11.92 -2.09
N ASP A 74 16.36 11.64 -1.97
CA ASP A 74 17.28 11.58 -3.10
C ASP A 74 18.08 10.27 -3.15
N ASP A 75 18.93 10.12 -4.17
CA ASP A 75 19.78 8.93 -4.34
C ASP A 75 20.72 8.71 -3.13
N GLU A 76 21.15 9.78 -2.46
CA GLU A 76 22.05 9.69 -1.31
C GLU A 76 21.32 9.08 -0.11
N ASP A 77 20.06 9.48 0.13
CA ASP A 77 19.21 8.88 1.16
C ASP A 77 19.13 7.36 1.01
N PHE A 78 18.84 6.85 -0.19
CA PHE A 78 18.75 5.42 -0.46
C PHE A 78 20.09 4.71 -0.37
N SER A 79 21.17 5.33 -0.86
CA SER A 79 22.51 4.74 -0.80
C SER A 79 23.03 4.59 0.65
N SER A 80 22.51 5.41 1.57
CA SER A 80 22.86 5.39 2.99
C SER A 80 22.13 4.31 3.80
N LEU A 81 21.11 3.65 3.23
CA LEU A 81 20.28 2.71 3.96
C LEU A 81 21.03 1.42 4.28
N PRO A 82 20.81 0.83 5.47
CA PRO A 82 21.34 -0.48 5.79
C PRO A 82 20.72 -1.55 4.88
N PRO A 83 21.33 -2.75 4.76
CA PRO A 83 20.84 -3.80 3.87
C PRO A 83 19.48 -4.41 4.27
N SER A 84 18.93 -4.10 5.46
CA SER A 84 17.66 -4.64 5.95
C SER A 84 17.09 -3.83 7.13
N HIS A 85 15.90 -4.19 7.61
CA HIS A 85 15.21 -3.61 8.78
C HIS A 85 14.80 -2.14 8.63
N TRP A 86 14.45 -1.76 7.40
CA TRP A 86 13.77 -0.51 7.09
C TRP A 86 12.66 -0.77 6.06
N THR A 87 11.72 0.16 5.96
CA THR A 87 10.62 0.13 4.99
C THR A 87 10.37 1.53 4.44
N LEU A 88 10.27 1.65 3.11
CA LEU A 88 9.73 2.83 2.43
C LEU A 88 8.20 2.73 2.35
N LEU A 89 7.51 3.83 2.67
CA LEU A 89 6.08 4.01 2.47
C LEU A 89 5.86 5.25 1.62
N VAL A 90 5.04 5.12 0.58
CA VAL A 90 4.64 6.21 -0.32
C VAL A 90 3.12 6.28 -0.31
N GLN A 91 2.59 7.48 -0.12
CA GLN A 91 1.15 7.72 0.01
C GLN A 91 0.53 8.00 -1.35
N ASP A 92 -0.78 7.76 -1.46
CA ASP A 92 -1.62 8.15 -2.59
C ASP A 92 -1.09 7.73 -3.98
N VAL A 93 -0.38 6.60 -4.06
CA VAL A 93 0.24 6.11 -5.31
C VAL A 93 -0.80 5.90 -6.42
N ASP A 94 -2.04 5.59 -6.07
CA ASP A 94 -3.17 5.51 -7.00
C ASP A 94 -3.45 6.84 -7.74
N LYS A 95 -3.12 8.01 -7.14
CA LYS A 95 -3.28 9.32 -7.80
C LYS A 95 -2.20 9.59 -8.84
N HIS A 96 -1.08 8.86 -8.78
CA HIS A 96 0.07 9.04 -9.66
C HIS A 96 0.14 7.97 -10.76
N LEU A 97 -0.50 6.81 -10.56
CA LEU A 97 -0.40 5.66 -11.45
C LEU A 97 -1.75 4.97 -11.65
N ASP A 98 -2.22 5.00 -12.89
CA ASP A 98 -3.50 4.42 -13.31
C ASP A 98 -3.58 2.91 -12.97
N GLU A 99 -2.49 2.15 -13.18
CA GLU A 99 -2.44 0.72 -12.90
C GLU A 99 -2.60 0.40 -11.40
N VAL A 100 -2.22 1.33 -10.52
CA VAL A 100 -2.46 1.20 -9.08
C VAL A 100 -3.89 1.61 -8.74
N ALA A 101 -4.43 2.65 -9.38
CA ALA A 101 -5.82 3.06 -9.22
C ALA A 101 -6.81 1.94 -9.60
N GLU A 102 -6.49 1.13 -10.62
CA GLU A 102 -7.30 -0.04 -11.02
C GLU A 102 -7.49 -1.07 -9.88
N LEU A 103 -6.63 -1.09 -8.85
CA LEU A 103 -6.83 -1.96 -7.69
C LEU A 103 -8.07 -1.57 -6.87
N LEU A 104 -8.50 -0.31 -6.94
CA LEU A 104 -9.69 0.17 -6.25
C LEU A 104 -10.98 -0.42 -6.84
N ASP A 105 -10.96 -0.87 -8.10
CA ASP A 105 -12.12 -1.45 -8.78
C ASP A 105 -12.63 -2.73 -8.09
N TYR A 106 -11.74 -3.45 -7.40
CA TYR A 106 -12.07 -4.62 -6.59
C TYR A 106 -12.98 -4.29 -5.39
N PHE A 107 -13.04 -3.02 -4.98
CA PHE A 107 -13.69 -2.56 -3.74
C PHE A 107 -14.97 -1.74 -3.97
N HIS A 108 -15.51 -1.71 -5.21
CA HIS A 108 -16.74 -0.98 -5.55
C HIS A 108 -18.03 -1.40 -4.80
N PHE A 109 -18.00 -2.47 -4.02
CA PHE A 109 -19.08 -2.79 -3.08
C PHE A 109 -19.10 -1.87 -1.85
N LEU A 110 -18.06 -1.05 -1.64
CA LEU A 110 -18.02 0.05 -0.69
C LEU A 110 -18.38 1.38 -1.38
N PRO A 111 -19.03 2.31 -0.67
CA PRO A 111 -19.23 3.67 -1.19
C PRO A 111 -17.89 4.38 -1.43
N THR A 112 -17.73 5.04 -2.57
CA THR A 112 -16.46 5.66 -2.98
C THR A 112 -15.91 6.70 -2.01
N TRP A 113 -16.78 7.47 -1.35
CA TRP A 113 -16.40 8.46 -0.33
C TRP A 113 -15.75 7.86 0.94
N ARG A 114 -15.74 6.53 1.09
CA ARG A 114 -15.05 5.83 2.19
C ARG A 114 -13.63 5.40 1.83
N LEU A 115 -13.20 5.60 0.59
CA LEU A 115 -11.84 5.26 0.12
C LEU A 115 -10.82 6.36 0.39
N ASP A 116 -11.30 7.55 0.79
CA ASP A 116 -10.51 8.73 1.18
C ASP A 116 -10.14 8.67 2.68
#